data_AF-A0A7V9NYY3-F1
#
_entry.id   AF-A0A7V9NYY3-F1
#
_cell.length_a   1.000
_cell.length_b   1.000
_cell.length_c   1.000
_cell.angle_alpha   90.00
_cell.angle_beta   90.00
_cell.angle_gamma   90.00
#
_symmetry.space_group_name_H-M   'P 1'
#
loop_
_entity.id
_entity.type
_entity.pdbx_description
1 polymer ?
#
loop_
_entity_poly.entity_id
_entity_poly.type
_entity_poly.pdbx_seq_one_letter_code
_entity_poly.pdbx_strand_id
1 'polypeptide(L)'
;MKRNDWLLIASAIIFSVLFYKQATGVNYLLFTGLVTGLIAYFNSDNIKKRQWWYYAAITNLCGFAVFYCNSNLSVFATILSLFIFSGKSFNYKNSIIINLFFSIGSVAASIVFAIIDYVNLRKQHVTSEKKKNRKIYFGVTIALVIAIVFFALYQQANPLFKDFTKNIDLSWISIGWCLFAIWGFLVLYGLIYYKDIKIFSDWDIKFNRTLVNNSHETTEPKEINNNTVIALSLFGLLNLMLVLVNALDLKNLLGTHELPKGIYLSDFVHSAVWSLVFSILIAVGLIMWFFKGDLNFNKQSKILKYLVYFWIIQNAIMVISAMVRNLWYVSEYQLTYLRIGVYVFLALSLVGLVITFLKVNKTKSAWYLVRQNFEAWLLILGLCSIVNWDKLISDYNISNAKSFKALDKVYLVNLSNANLPDLTELFFKEKKDSLLNATTDFQKQYEFKNLSTRIYNFILEEKTETWQSFNLRDKIIIERMEQQFNDGLITNLALDYNWNVELKNLIRLKTLRALTLGNPTTDFEYIAFFKDLEELTMGNFTGARLKNIIFNTKLKKLTVLNYFDGEKDFNYFKFLNNLEHMELPSITNEDLLKLNGHPSLQTLQLISVFEEQREFIKNNRLSFKVIEGGVYASR
;
A
#
# COMPACT_ATOMS: atom_id res chain seq x y z
N MET A 1 -9.93 -38.37 11.36
CA MET A 1 -10.21 -36.95 11.66
C MET A 1 -10.38 -36.80 13.16
N LYS A 2 -9.68 -35.85 13.78
CA LYS A 2 -9.95 -35.48 15.17
C LYS A 2 -11.39 -34.93 15.23
N ARG A 3 -11.99 -34.94 16.43
CA ARG A 3 -13.41 -34.65 16.71
C ARG A 3 -13.96 -33.33 16.12
N ASN A 4 -13.09 -32.44 15.62
CA ASN A 4 -13.37 -31.04 15.33
C ASN A 4 -12.93 -30.58 13.92
N ASP A 5 -12.48 -31.47 13.03
CA ASP A 5 -11.94 -31.09 11.69
C ASP A 5 -13.01 -30.48 10.76
N TRP A 6 -14.30 -30.65 11.04
CA TRP A 6 -15.39 -29.98 10.32
C TRP A 6 -15.38 -28.46 10.50
N LEU A 7 -14.88 -27.95 11.64
CA LEU A 7 -14.74 -26.51 11.88
C LEU A 7 -13.71 -25.91 10.93
N LEU A 8 -12.66 -26.65 10.57
CA LEU A 8 -11.65 -26.19 9.60
C LEU A 8 -12.23 -26.12 8.19
N ILE A 9 -13.04 -27.10 7.79
CA ILE A 9 -13.72 -27.09 6.50
C ILE A 9 -14.72 -25.93 6.44
N ALA A 10 -15.55 -25.75 7.47
CA ALA A 10 -16.46 -24.62 7.57
C ALA A 10 -15.72 -23.28 7.52
N SER A 11 -14.59 -23.18 8.22
CA SER A 11 -13.74 -21.98 8.23
C SER A 11 -13.08 -21.71 6.89
N ALA A 12 -12.72 -22.75 6.12
CA ALA A 12 -12.21 -22.61 4.77
C ALA A 12 -13.27 -22.09 3.79
N ILE A 13 -14.53 -22.49 3.96
CA ILE A 13 -15.66 -21.94 3.22
C ILE A 13 -15.89 -20.47 3.61
N ILE A 14 -15.85 -20.13 4.90
CA ILE A 14 -15.95 -18.74 5.34
C ILE A 14 -14.80 -17.91 4.75
N PHE A 15 -13.57 -18.44 4.76
CA PHE A 15 -12.41 -17.80 4.15
C PHE A 15 -12.62 -17.54 2.65
N SER A 16 -13.11 -18.51 1.89
CA SER A 16 -13.36 -18.31 0.45
C SER A 16 -14.48 -17.29 0.20
N VAL A 17 -15.53 -17.26 1.02
CA VAL A 17 -16.58 -16.23 0.96
C VAL A 17 -16.04 -14.82 1.28
N LEU A 18 -15.07 -14.71 2.19
CA LEU A 18 -14.48 -13.44 2.61
C LEU A 18 -13.48 -12.86 1.61
N PHE A 19 -12.70 -13.70 0.91
CA PHE A 19 -11.56 -13.23 0.11
C PHE A 19 -11.63 -13.53 -1.38
N TYR A 20 -12.47 -14.46 -1.85
CA TYR A 20 -12.49 -14.81 -3.27
C TYR A 20 -13.04 -13.68 -4.13
N LYS A 21 -12.20 -13.11 -5.00
CA LYS A 21 -12.50 -11.92 -5.83
C LYS A 21 -12.98 -10.71 -5.02
N GLN A 22 -12.50 -10.58 -3.79
CA GLN A 22 -12.80 -9.44 -2.92
C GLN A 22 -11.56 -8.58 -2.77
N ALA A 23 -11.75 -7.26 -2.67
CA ALA A 23 -10.67 -6.34 -2.31
C ALA A 23 -10.41 -6.37 -0.79
N THR A 24 -9.41 -5.62 -0.35
CA THR A 24 -9.02 -5.52 1.07
C THR A 24 -10.03 -4.67 1.84
N GLY A 25 -10.54 -5.17 2.96
CA GLY A 25 -11.48 -4.43 3.79
C GLY A 25 -11.84 -5.17 5.08
N VAL A 26 -13.13 -5.19 5.43
CA VAL A 26 -13.64 -5.84 6.66
C VAL A 26 -13.37 -7.34 6.69
N ASN A 27 -13.15 -7.98 5.53
CA ASN A 27 -12.74 -9.37 5.44
C ASN A 27 -11.51 -9.71 6.31
N TYR A 28 -10.51 -8.84 6.42
CA TYR A 28 -9.34 -9.06 7.28
C TYR A 28 -9.71 -9.05 8.76
N LEU A 29 -10.56 -8.12 9.21
CA LEU A 29 -11.02 -8.04 10.60
C LEU A 29 -11.84 -9.28 10.99
N LEU A 30 -12.77 -9.69 10.12
CA LEU A 30 -13.56 -10.90 10.35
C LEU A 30 -12.68 -12.15 10.37
N PHE A 31 -11.68 -12.21 9.50
CA PHE A 31 -10.77 -13.35 9.43
C PHE A 31 -9.84 -13.44 10.65
N THR A 32 -9.27 -12.34 11.12
CA THR A 32 -8.43 -12.35 12.34
C THR A 32 -9.26 -12.76 13.57
N GLY A 33 -10.51 -12.30 13.66
CA GLY A 33 -11.45 -12.74 14.69
C GLY A 33 -11.76 -14.23 14.61
N LEU A 34 -12.03 -14.74 13.41
CA LEU A 34 -12.27 -16.16 13.15
C LEU A 34 -11.06 -17.04 13.53
N VAL A 35 -9.85 -16.67 13.10
CA VAL A 35 -8.63 -17.40 13.45
C VAL A 35 -8.37 -17.36 14.96
N THR A 36 -8.63 -16.23 15.61
CA THR A 36 -8.55 -16.10 17.08
C THR A 36 -9.51 -17.07 17.78
N GLY A 37 -10.77 -17.12 17.34
CA GLY A 37 -11.78 -18.04 17.87
C GLY A 37 -11.42 -19.52 17.64
N LEU A 38 -10.90 -19.86 16.46
CA LEU A 38 -10.44 -21.22 16.16
C LEU A 38 -9.28 -21.64 17.05
N ILE A 39 -8.24 -20.80 17.16
CA ILE A 39 -7.08 -21.10 18.02
C ILE A 39 -7.52 -21.24 19.48
N ALA A 40 -8.40 -20.36 19.96
CA ALA A 40 -8.98 -20.47 21.30
C ALA A 40 -9.70 -21.82 21.50
N TYR A 41 -10.51 -22.25 20.53
CA TYR A 41 -11.24 -23.50 20.61
C TYR A 41 -10.33 -24.74 20.57
N PHE A 42 -9.34 -24.77 19.67
CA PHE A 42 -8.42 -25.90 19.53
C PHE A 42 -7.34 -25.95 20.62
N ASN A 43 -7.05 -24.82 21.28
CA ASN A 43 -6.01 -24.69 22.29
C ASN A 43 -6.46 -23.89 23.52
N SER A 44 -7.54 -24.35 24.15
CA SER A 44 -8.18 -23.66 25.27
C SER A 44 -7.29 -23.44 26.50
N ASP A 45 -6.29 -24.29 26.74
CA ASP A 45 -5.40 -24.19 27.89
C ASP A 45 -4.51 -22.93 27.85
N ASN A 46 -4.14 -22.48 26.66
CA ASN A 46 -3.26 -21.32 26.49
C ASN A 46 -3.99 -19.97 26.60
N ILE A 47 -5.32 -19.94 26.50
CA ILE A 47 -6.15 -18.73 26.71
C ILE A 47 -5.94 -18.15 28.11
N LYS A 48 -5.61 -18.99 29.10
CA LYS A 48 -5.34 -18.56 30.49
C LYS A 48 -4.07 -17.70 30.62
N LYS A 49 -3.21 -17.66 29.60
CA LYS A 49 -1.94 -16.93 29.65
C LYS A 49 -2.11 -15.50 29.15
N ARG A 50 -1.61 -14.52 29.90
CA ARG A 50 -1.60 -13.10 29.50
C ARG A 50 -0.94 -12.86 28.14
N GLN A 51 0.09 -13.63 27.81
CA GLN A 51 0.79 -13.52 26.52
C GLN A 51 -0.10 -13.86 25.33
N TRP A 52 -1.02 -14.81 25.49
CA TRP A 52 -1.94 -15.19 24.42
C TRP A 52 -2.81 -13.99 24.02
N TRP A 53 -3.41 -13.33 25.01
CA TRP A 53 -4.21 -12.11 24.81
C TRP A 53 -3.42 -10.94 24.23
N TYR A 54 -2.13 -10.80 24.58
CA TYR A 54 -1.26 -9.78 23.99
C TYR A 54 -1.14 -9.93 22.47
N TYR A 55 -0.81 -11.14 21.98
CA TYR A 55 -0.69 -11.36 20.54
C TYR A 55 -2.04 -11.38 19.83
N ALA A 56 -3.08 -11.93 20.47
CA ALA A 56 -4.44 -11.86 19.94
C ALA A 56 -4.89 -10.40 19.75
N ALA A 57 -4.65 -9.53 20.73
CA ALA A 57 -4.98 -8.11 20.64
C ALA A 57 -4.23 -7.41 19.50
N ILE A 58 -2.92 -7.65 19.35
CA ILE A 58 -2.13 -7.07 18.25
C ILE A 58 -2.67 -7.55 16.89
N THR A 59 -2.92 -8.84 16.73
CA THR A 59 -3.42 -9.39 15.45
C THR A 59 -4.79 -8.86 15.08
N ASN A 60 -5.71 -8.75 16.03
CA ASN A 60 -7.04 -8.18 15.79
C ASN A 60 -6.96 -6.66 15.55
N LEU A 61 -6.02 -5.96 16.21
CA LEU A 61 -5.73 -4.55 15.95
C LEU A 61 -5.20 -4.31 14.53
N CYS A 62 -4.31 -5.16 14.03
CA CYS A 62 -3.88 -5.11 12.63
C CYS A 62 -5.06 -5.39 11.66
N GLY A 63 -5.90 -6.38 11.95
CA GLY A 63 -7.09 -6.66 11.14
C GLY A 63 -8.09 -5.49 11.14
N PHE A 64 -8.28 -4.83 12.29
CA PHE A 64 -9.05 -3.60 12.41
C PHE A 64 -8.41 -2.46 11.62
N ALA A 65 -7.08 -2.35 11.61
CA ALA A 65 -6.37 -1.33 10.84
C ALA A 65 -6.62 -1.45 9.33
N VAL A 66 -6.79 -2.66 8.79
CA VAL A 66 -7.21 -2.85 7.37
C VAL A 66 -8.61 -2.31 7.15
N PHE A 67 -9.56 -2.66 8.03
CA PHE A 67 -10.93 -2.13 7.97
C PHE A 67 -11.00 -0.60 8.13
N TYR A 68 -10.13 -0.02 8.96
CA TYR A 68 -10.13 1.41 9.26
C TYR A 68 -9.40 2.24 8.20
N CYS A 69 -8.19 1.82 7.80
CA CYS A 69 -7.28 2.60 6.96
C CYS A 69 -6.96 1.99 5.60
N ASN A 70 -7.26 0.72 5.36
CA ASN A 70 -7.06 0.00 4.10
C ASN A 70 -5.71 0.28 3.38
N SER A 71 -4.58 0.16 4.08
CA SER A 71 -3.24 0.41 3.53
C SER A 71 -2.46 -0.88 3.29
N ASN A 72 -1.53 -0.87 2.33
CA ASN A 72 -0.61 -2.01 2.08
C ASN A 72 0.17 -2.41 3.36
N LEU A 73 0.55 -1.42 4.17
CA LEU A 73 1.19 -1.65 5.47
C LEU A 73 0.27 -2.41 6.44
N SER A 74 -1.01 -2.04 6.50
CA SER A 74 -1.98 -2.73 7.37
C SER A 74 -2.25 -4.17 6.97
N VAL A 75 -2.30 -4.45 5.67
CA VAL A 75 -2.43 -5.82 5.14
C VAL A 75 -1.19 -6.64 5.51
N PHE A 76 0.00 -6.10 5.26
CA PHE A 76 1.27 -6.75 5.61
C PHE A 76 1.37 -7.04 7.12
N ALA A 77 1.06 -6.05 7.97
CA ALA A 77 1.07 -6.18 9.42
C ALA A 77 0.09 -7.26 9.89
N THR A 78 -1.09 -7.35 9.27
CA THR A 78 -2.11 -8.36 9.59
C THR A 78 -1.61 -9.76 9.28
N ILE A 79 -1.11 -10.00 8.06
CA ILE A 79 -0.58 -11.30 7.64
C ILE A 79 0.56 -11.74 8.55
N LEU A 80 1.52 -10.83 8.80
CA LEU A 80 2.67 -11.12 9.64
C LEU A 80 2.27 -11.44 11.08
N SER A 81 1.36 -10.64 11.65
CA SER A 81 0.86 -10.86 13.01
C SER A 81 0.10 -12.17 13.15
N LEU A 82 -0.63 -12.63 12.12
CA LEU A 82 -1.36 -13.91 12.11
C LEU A 82 -0.39 -15.09 12.26
N PHE A 83 0.70 -15.11 11.50
CA PHE A 83 1.73 -16.15 11.64
C PHE A 83 2.35 -16.14 13.04
N ILE A 84 2.68 -14.95 13.56
CA ILE A 84 3.28 -14.83 14.89
C ILE A 84 2.31 -15.29 15.98
N PHE A 85 1.05 -14.88 15.89
CA PHE A 85 0.00 -15.23 16.85
C PHE A 85 -0.28 -16.72 16.84
N SER A 86 -0.34 -17.37 15.67
CA SER A 86 -0.40 -18.83 15.55
C SER A 86 0.74 -19.49 16.34
N GLY A 87 1.99 -19.18 15.99
CA GLY A 87 3.13 -19.83 16.65
C GLY A 87 3.22 -19.52 18.15
N LYS A 88 2.95 -18.29 18.58
CA LYS A 88 2.92 -17.91 20.01
C LYS A 88 1.77 -18.56 20.77
N SER A 89 0.67 -18.88 20.09
CA SER A 89 -0.46 -19.60 20.69
C SER A 89 -0.14 -21.06 20.96
N PHE A 90 0.71 -21.70 20.16
CA PHE A 90 1.10 -23.10 20.38
C PHE A 90 2.39 -23.24 21.19
N ASN A 91 3.39 -22.40 20.95
CA ASN A 91 4.67 -22.41 21.66
C ASN A 91 5.06 -21.00 22.16
N TYR A 92 4.43 -20.59 23.27
CA TYR A 92 4.63 -19.26 23.87
C TYR A 92 6.06 -18.98 24.38
N LYS A 93 6.86 -20.01 24.66
CA LYS A 93 8.23 -19.87 25.19
C LYS A 93 9.24 -19.44 24.12
N ASN A 94 8.95 -19.78 22.86
CA ASN A 94 9.77 -19.41 21.74
C ASN A 94 9.66 -17.90 21.44
N SER A 95 10.71 -17.38 20.83
CA SER A 95 10.78 -16.03 20.28
C SER A 95 9.77 -15.84 19.16
N ILE A 96 9.41 -14.58 18.89
CA ILE A 96 8.61 -14.24 17.71
C ILE A 96 9.27 -14.76 16.44
N ILE A 97 10.60 -14.62 16.31
CA ILE A 97 11.35 -14.96 15.10
C ILE A 97 11.21 -16.45 14.78
N ILE A 98 11.45 -17.31 15.77
CA ILE A 98 11.36 -18.75 15.61
C ILE A 98 9.92 -19.19 15.37
N ASN A 99 8.96 -18.58 16.07
CA ASN A 99 7.55 -18.87 15.84
C ASN A 99 7.04 -18.42 14.48
N LEU A 100 7.53 -17.29 13.97
CA LEU A 100 7.23 -16.82 12.62
C LEU A 100 7.75 -17.82 11.59
N PHE A 101 9.01 -18.23 11.70
CA PHE A 101 9.62 -19.23 10.81
C PHE A 101 8.85 -20.56 10.83
N PHE A 102 8.52 -21.07 12.01
CA PHE A 102 7.75 -22.31 12.15
C PHE A 102 6.32 -22.20 11.60
N SER A 103 5.66 -21.05 11.77
CA SER A 103 4.29 -20.87 11.28
C SER A 103 4.26 -20.75 9.75
N ILE A 104 5.22 -20.03 9.17
CA ILE A 104 5.40 -19.99 7.70
C ILE A 104 5.71 -21.39 7.16
N GLY A 105 6.66 -22.10 7.79
CA GLY A 105 6.99 -23.48 7.41
C GLY A 105 5.80 -24.44 7.53
N SER A 106 4.97 -24.28 8.57
CA SER A 106 3.76 -25.09 8.78
C SER A 106 2.71 -24.85 7.70
N VAL A 107 2.52 -23.61 7.25
CA VAL A 107 1.62 -23.28 6.14
C VAL A 107 2.19 -23.77 4.81
N ALA A 108 3.49 -23.58 4.55
CA ALA A 108 4.14 -24.03 3.32
C ALA A 108 4.09 -25.57 3.17
N ALA A 109 4.31 -26.31 4.25
CA ALA A 109 4.26 -27.77 4.27
C ALA A 109 2.89 -28.36 4.64
N SER A 110 1.84 -27.51 4.72
CA SER A 110 0.50 -27.91 5.16
C SER A 110 -0.08 -29.07 4.35
N ILE A 111 0.15 -29.11 3.04
CA ILE A 111 -0.30 -30.21 2.17
C ILE A 111 0.35 -31.54 2.55
N VAL A 112 1.66 -31.54 2.78
CA VAL A 112 2.43 -32.72 3.17
C VAL A 112 1.99 -33.19 4.55
N PHE A 113 1.87 -32.26 5.50
CA PHE A 113 1.44 -32.58 6.87
C PHE A 113 0.00 -33.07 6.94
N ALA A 114 -0.91 -32.51 6.15
CA ALA A 114 -2.29 -32.99 6.07
C ALA A 114 -2.35 -34.44 5.55
N ILE A 115 -1.54 -34.78 4.53
CA ILE A 115 -1.46 -36.15 4.00
C ILE A 115 -0.85 -37.11 5.03
N ILE A 116 0.28 -36.74 5.65
CA ILE A 116 0.96 -37.57 6.66
C ILE A 116 0.04 -37.82 7.86
N ASP A 117 -0.59 -36.77 8.39
CA ASP A 117 -1.50 -36.88 9.53
C ASP A 117 -2.72 -37.74 9.18
N TYR A 118 -3.24 -37.65 7.94
CA TYR A 118 -4.31 -38.53 7.45
C TYR A 118 -3.89 -40.01 7.39
N VAL A 119 -2.72 -40.31 6.83
CA VAL A 119 -2.18 -41.69 6.74
C VAL A 119 -1.93 -42.27 8.13
N ASN A 120 -1.37 -41.48 9.05
CA ASN A 120 -1.10 -41.91 10.43
C ASN A 120 -2.38 -42.17 11.22
N LEU A 121 -3.42 -41.34 11.04
CA LEU A 121 -4.73 -41.55 11.64
C LEU A 121 -5.39 -42.85 11.14
N ARG A 122 -5.21 -43.21 9.86
CA ARG A 122 -5.74 -44.46 9.30
C ARG A 122 -5.08 -45.68 9.93
N LYS A 123 -3.77 -45.62 10.20
CA LYS A 123 -3.03 -46.70 10.90
C LYS A 123 -3.49 -46.87 12.35
N GLN A 124 -3.81 -45.80 13.06
CA GLN A 124 -4.30 -45.85 14.45
C GLN A 124 -5.76 -46.30 14.60
N HIS A 125 -6.61 -46.10 13.58
CA HIS A 125 -8.03 -46.48 13.65
C HIS A 125 -8.33 -47.97 13.40
N VAL A 126 -7.33 -48.77 13.00
CA VAL A 126 -7.48 -50.23 12.84
C VAL A 126 -7.65 -50.94 14.20
N THR A 127 -7.39 -50.27 15.34
CA THR A 127 -7.42 -50.88 16.68
C THR A 127 -8.51 -50.39 17.63
N SER A 128 -9.47 -49.55 17.19
CA SER A 128 -10.54 -49.06 18.08
C SER A 128 -11.91 -49.10 17.42
N GLU A 129 -12.58 -50.25 17.58
CA GLU A 129 -14.02 -50.38 17.37
C GLU A 129 -14.78 -49.80 18.56
N LYS A 130 -15.34 -48.60 18.38
CA LYS A 130 -16.66 -48.15 18.91
C LYS A 130 -16.84 -46.65 18.66
N LYS A 131 -17.48 -46.32 17.53
CA LYS A 131 -18.26 -45.07 17.27
C LYS A 131 -18.87 -45.14 15.87
N LYS A 132 -19.93 -45.95 15.69
CA LYS A 132 -20.50 -46.34 14.38
C LYS A 132 -21.49 -45.31 13.80
N ASN A 133 -22.22 -44.54 14.62
CA ASN A 133 -23.28 -43.65 14.09
C ASN A 133 -22.83 -42.27 13.57
N ARG A 134 -21.71 -41.69 14.06
CA ARG A 134 -21.27 -40.35 13.59
C ARG A 134 -20.52 -40.35 12.25
N LYS A 135 -19.93 -41.48 11.84
CA LYS A 135 -19.22 -41.60 10.55
C LYS A 135 -20.16 -41.53 9.35
N ILE A 136 -21.41 -41.97 9.51
CA ILE A 136 -22.43 -41.97 8.46
C ILE A 136 -22.86 -40.54 8.15
N TYR A 137 -23.27 -39.74 9.16
CA TYR A 137 -23.62 -38.32 8.96
C TYR A 137 -22.47 -37.51 8.34
N PHE A 138 -21.23 -37.84 8.69
CA PHE A 138 -20.04 -37.21 8.13
C PHE A 138 -19.84 -37.56 6.65
N GLY A 139 -19.94 -38.84 6.28
CA GLY A 139 -19.87 -39.28 4.88
C GLY A 139 -20.99 -38.67 4.03
N VAL A 140 -22.21 -38.60 4.57
CA VAL A 140 -23.36 -37.97 3.91
C VAL A 140 -23.14 -36.47 3.70
N THR A 141 -22.59 -35.76 4.69
CA THR A 141 -22.31 -34.31 4.56
C THR A 141 -21.28 -34.05 3.47
N ILE A 142 -20.18 -34.82 3.43
CA ILE A 142 -19.17 -34.69 2.37
C ILE A 142 -19.78 -35.02 1.01
N ALA A 143 -20.52 -36.13 0.90
CA ALA A 143 -21.15 -36.53 -0.36
C ALA A 143 -22.11 -35.43 -0.87
N LEU A 144 -22.84 -34.78 0.02
CA LEU A 144 -23.76 -33.69 -0.31
C LEU A 144 -23.01 -32.43 -0.75
N VAL A 145 -21.92 -32.05 -0.07
CA VAL A 145 -21.05 -30.94 -0.50
C VAL A 145 -20.44 -31.22 -1.88
N ILE A 146 -19.92 -32.42 -2.11
CA ILE A 146 -19.38 -32.83 -3.41
C ILE A 146 -20.48 -32.81 -4.47
N ALA A 147 -21.68 -33.31 -4.16
CA ALA A 147 -22.82 -33.29 -5.08
C ALA A 147 -23.22 -31.87 -5.47
N ILE A 148 -23.24 -30.91 -4.53
CA ILE A 148 -23.50 -29.49 -4.81
C ILE A 148 -22.44 -28.91 -5.74
N VAL A 149 -21.16 -29.21 -5.51
CA VAL A 149 -20.06 -28.75 -6.36
C VAL A 149 -20.20 -29.33 -7.77
N PHE A 150 -20.44 -30.64 -7.92
CA PHE A 150 -20.64 -31.27 -9.23
C PHE A 150 -21.90 -30.75 -9.93
N PHE A 151 -22.98 -30.49 -9.20
CA PHE A 151 -24.19 -29.89 -9.73
C PHE A 151 -23.91 -28.50 -10.33
N ALA A 152 -23.17 -27.63 -9.61
CA ALA A 152 -22.78 -26.31 -10.11
C ALA A 152 -21.85 -26.38 -11.33
N LEU A 153 -20.90 -27.33 -11.33
CA LEU A 153 -20.02 -27.57 -12.48
C LEU A 153 -20.79 -28.06 -13.71
N TYR A 154 -21.77 -28.95 -13.52
CA TYR A 154 -22.63 -29.43 -14.61
C TYR A 154 -23.55 -28.33 -15.16
N GLN A 155 -24.05 -27.42 -14.31
CA GLN A 155 -24.78 -26.23 -14.77
C GLN A 155 -23.92 -25.34 -15.68
N GLN A 156 -22.62 -25.21 -15.40
CA GLN A 156 -21.72 -24.41 -16.23
C GLN A 156 -21.30 -25.13 -17.52
N ALA A 157 -21.16 -26.45 -17.46
CA ALA A 157 -20.66 -27.25 -18.59
C ALA A 157 -21.75 -27.61 -19.63
N ASN A 158 -23.03 -27.66 -19.25
CA ASN A 158 -24.11 -28.12 -20.12
C ASN A 158 -25.30 -27.14 -20.14
N PRO A 159 -25.59 -26.47 -21.27
CA PRO A 159 -26.72 -25.56 -21.41
C PRO A 159 -28.09 -26.18 -21.09
N LEU A 160 -28.32 -27.45 -21.47
CA LEU A 160 -29.59 -28.14 -21.20
C LEU A 160 -29.79 -28.38 -19.70
N PHE A 161 -28.71 -28.70 -18.99
CA PHE A 161 -28.77 -28.88 -17.53
C PHE A 161 -28.95 -27.55 -16.80
N LYS A 162 -28.32 -26.48 -17.29
CA LYS A 162 -28.54 -25.11 -16.82
C LYS A 162 -29.99 -24.69 -16.94
N ASP A 163 -30.61 -24.93 -18.10
CA ASP A 163 -32.02 -24.59 -18.35
C ASP A 163 -32.97 -25.41 -17.48
N PHE A 164 -32.69 -26.72 -17.31
CA PHE A 164 -33.47 -27.61 -16.44
C PHE A 164 -33.43 -27.17 -14.96
N THR A 165 -32.32 -26.58 -14.53
CA THR A 165 -32.07 -26.21 -13.12
C THR A 165 -32.06 -24.70 -12.89
N LYS A 166 -32.65 -23.92 -13.80
CA LYS A 166 -32.62 -22.44 -13.80
C LYS A 166 -33.08 -21.76 -12.51
N ASN A 167 -33.87 -22.44 -11.69
CA ASN A 167 -34.38 -21.92 -10.42
C ASN A 167 -33.35 -22.03 -9.27
N ILE A 168 -32.22 -22.69 -9.48
CA ILE A 168 -31.15 -22.88 -8.49
C ILE A 168 -29.90 -22.14 -8.98
N ASP A 169 -29.58 -21.01 -8.34
CA ASP A 169 -28.39 -20.22 -8.67
C ASP A 169 -27.17 -20.65 -7.83
N LEU A 170 -26.24 -21.34 -8.49
CA LEU A 170 -24.93 -21.72 -7.93
C LEU A 170 -23.78 -21.14 -8.76
N SER A 171 -24.03 -20.04 -9.48
CA SER A 171 -23.04 -19.37 -10.35
C SER A 171 -21.79 -18.89 -9.61
N TRP A 172 -21.90 -18.66 -8.29
CA TRP A 172 -20.77 -18.29 -7.43
C TRP A 172 -19.76 -19.42 -7.19
N ILE A 173 -20.17 -20.69 -7.34
CA ILE A 173 -19.29 -21.85 -7.21
C ILE A 173 -18.58 -22.08 -8.55
N SER A 174 -17.31 -21.67 -8.63
CA SER A 174 -16.45 -21.93 -9.79
C SER A 174 -15.30 -22.87 -9.41
N ILE A 175 -14.63 -23.45 -10.41
CA ILE A 175 -13.39 -24.20 -10.17
C ILE A 175 -12.34 -23.34 -9.46
N GLY A 176 -12.26 -22.05 -9.81
CA GLY A 176 -11.38 -21.09 -9.14
C GLY A 176 -11.74 -20.90 -7.67
N TRP A 177 -13.03 -20.78 -7.34
CA TRP A 177 -13.50 -20.69 -5.96
C TRP A 177 -13.17 -21.97 -5.16
N CYS A 178 -13.33 -23.15 -5.76
CA CYS A 178 -13.01 -24.42 -5.12
C CYS A 178 -11.50 -24.54 -4.81
N LEU A 179 -10.64 -24.22 -5.77
CA LEU A 179 -9.18 -24.20 -5.57
C LEU A 179 -8.78 -23.18 -4.50
N PHE A 180 -9.42 -22.01 -4.48
CA PHE A 180 -9.19 -20.99 -3.46
C PHE A 180 -9.64 -21.44 -2.06
N ALA A 181 -10.76 -22.15 -1.95
CA ALA A 181 -11.22 -22.76 -0.70
C ALA A 181 -10.27 -23.85 -0.19
N ILE A 182 -9.72 -24.69 -1.09
CA ILE A 182 -8.68 -25.67 -0.75
C ILE A 182 -7.42 -24.96 -0.24
N TRP A 183 -6.98 -23.90 -0.90
CA TRP A 183 -5.85 -23.11 -0.44
C TRP A 183 -6.11 -22.47 0.93
N GLY A 184 -7.30 -21.89 1.14
CA GLY A 184 -7.74 -21.38 2.44
C GLY A 184 -7.74 -22.44 3.54
N PHE A 185 -8.19 -23.66 3.23
CA PHE A 185 -8.09 -24.81 4.12
C PHE A 185 -6.64 -25.11 4.49
N LEU A 186 -5.72 -25.15 3.52
CA LEU A 186 -4.30 -25.41 3.76
C LEU A 186 -3.65 -24.32 4.65
N VAL A 187 -3.99 -23.05 4.42
CA VAL A 187 -3.54 -21.92 5.26
C VAL A 187 -4.05 -22.09 6.70
N LEU A 188 -5.36 -22.29 6.88
CA LEU A 188 -5.94 -22.50 8.21
C LEU A 188 -5.38 -23.75 8.90
N TYR A 189 -5.18 -24.84 8.15
CA TYR A 189 -4.58 -26.06 8.65
C TYR A 189 -3.17 -25.80 9.17
N GLY A 190 -2.32 -25.10 8.40
CA GLY A 190 -0.96 -24.78 8.83
C GLY A 190 -0.90 -23.84 10.04
N LEU A 191 -1.84 -22.88 10.14
CA LEU A 191 -1.94 -21.98 11.29
C LEU A 191 -2.44 -22.67 12.56
N ILE A 192 -3.32 -23.67 12.45
CA ILE A 192 -3.93 -24.34 13.61
C ILE A 192 -3.17 -25.61 14.02
N TYR A 193 -2.68 -26.38 13.05
CA TYR A 193 -1.83 -27.55 13.28
C TYR A 193 -0.35 -27.20 13.13
N TYR A 194 0.04 -26.14 13.84
CA TYR A 194 1.41 -25.67 13.94
C TYR A 194 2.38 -26.81 14.29
N LYS A 195 3.51 -26.87 13.55
CA LYS A 195 4.59 -27.83 13.78
C LYS A 195 5.86 -27.06 14.12
N ASP A 196 6.48 -27.41 15.24
CA ASP A 196 7.80 -26.92 15.62
C ASP A 196 8.90 -27.96 15.35
N ILE A 197 10.13 -27.45 15.24
CA ILE A 197 11.33 -28.29 15.16
C ILE A 197 12.03 -28.18 16.52
N LYS A 198 12.00 -29.28 17.29
CA LYS A 198 12.50 -29.32 18.68
C LYS A 198 13.92 -28.77 18.82
N ILE A 199 14.83 -29.10 17.90
CA ILE A 199 16.24 -28.63 17.93
C ILE A 199 16.32 -27.10 18.00
N PHE A 200 15.58 -26.40 17.13
CA PHE A 200 15.58 -24.94 17.10
C PHE A 200 14.78 -24.34 18.27
N SER A 201 13.70 -24.99 18.71
CA SER A 201 12.94 -24.57 19.89
C SER A 201 13.78 -24.66 21.17
N ASP A 202 14.50 -25.76 21.37
CA ASP A 202 15.35 -26.00 22.53
C ASP A 202 16.53 -25.03 22.54
N TRP A 203 17.14 -24.79 21.38
CA TRP A 203 18.15 -23.74 21.21
C TRP A 203 17.58 -22.38 21.64
N ASP A 204 16.45 -21.99 21.08
CA ASP A 204 15.82 -20.69 21.30
C ASP A 204 15.53 -20.45 22.79
N ILE A 205 14.95 -21.43 23.48
CA ILE A 205 14.64 -21.38 24.92
C ILE A 205 15.92 -21.36 25.75
N LYS A 206 16.89 -22.25 25.46
CA LYS A 206 18.15 -22.38 26.22
C LYS A 206 18.97 -21.10 26.21
N PHE A 207 19.01 -20.39 25.09
CA PHE A 207 19.77 -19.15 24.96
C PHE A 207 19.07 -17.93 25.59
N ASN A 208 17.76 -18.01 25.89
CA ASN A 208 16.99 -16.95 26.54
C ASN A 208 16.99 -17.06 28.08
N ARG A 209 18.17 -17.11 28.69
CA ARG A 209 18.32 -17.20 30.15
C ARG A 209 18.88 -15.91 30.75
N THR A 210 18.49 -15.63 31.99
CA THR A 210 19.29 -14.75 32.86
C THR A 210 20.64 -15.43 33.05
N LEU A 211 21.72 -14.70 32.85
CA LEU A 211 23.05 -15.25 33.09
C LEU A 211 23.19 -15.47 34.61
N VAL A 212 23.70 -16.64 35.01
CA VAL A 212 23.98 -16.98 36.41
C VAL A 212 25.49 -17.13 36.53
N ASN A 213 26.05 -16.61 37.62
CA ASN A 213 27.47 -16.78 37.90
C ASN A 213 27.71 -18.21 38.42
N ASN A 214 28.33 -19.06 37.60
CA ASN A 214 28.66 -20.44 37.96
C ASN A 214 30.04 -20.59 38.63
N SER A 215 30.65 -19.51 39.13
CA SER A 215 31.89 -19.62 39.90
C SER A 215 31.62 -20.20 41.30
N HIS A 216 31.49 -21.53 41.35
CA HIS A 216 31.91 -22.29 42.52
C HIS A 216 33.43 -22.43 42.43
N GLU A 217 34.18 -21.42 42.84
CA GLU A 217 35.59 -21.55 43.25
C GLU A 217 36.10 -20.21 43.81
N THR A 218 36.46 -20.29 45.09
CA THR A 218 37.41 -19.51 45.89
C THR A 218 37.44 -17.96 45.84
N THR A 219 37.45 -17.42 47.05
CA THR A 219 37.67 -16.02 47.45
C THR A 219 39.11 -15.55 47.20
N GLU A 220 39.63 -15.69 45.98
CA GLU A 220 40.85 -15.00 45.58
C GLU A 220 40.51 -13.76 44.75
N PRO A 221 41.22 -12.62 44.94
CA PRO A 221 41.02 -11.44 44.11
C PRO A 221 41.45 -11.79 42.68
N LYS A 222 40.48 -12.12 41.82
CA LYS A 222 40.72 -12.31 40.38
C LYS A 222 41.49 -11.11 39.84
N GLU A 223 42.71 -11.37 39.35
CA GLU A 223 43.55 -10.39 38.66
C GLU A 223 42.74 -9.66 37.58
N ILE A 224 43.12 -8.40 37.32
CA ILE A 224 42.50 -7.60 36.26
C ILE A 224 42.74 -8.32 34.93
N ASN A 225 41.73 -9.06 34.48
CA ASN A 225 41.79 -9.80 33.23
C ASN A 225 41.98 -8.79 32.08
N ASN A 226 42.90 -9.05 31.13
CA ASN A 226 43.23 -8.15 30.02
C ASN A 226 41.98 -7.63 29.28
N ASN A 227 40.93 -8.45 29.19
CA ASN A 227 39.63 -8.10 28.61
C ASN A 227 38.92 -6.94 29.34
N THR A 228 39.10 -6.79 30.66
CA THR A 228 38.53 -5.70 31.46
C THR A 228 39.24 -4.38 31.14
N VAL A 229 40.57 -4.40 31.00
CA VAL A 229 41.35 -3.21 30.62
C VAL A 229 41.00 -2.79 29.20
N ILE A 230 40.95 -3.73 28.24
CA ILE A 230 40.54 -3.45 26.86
C ILE A 230 39.14 -2.84 26.83
N ALA A 231 38.18 -3.39 27.58
CA ALA A 231 36.83 -2.86 27.66
C ALA A 231 36.80 -1.46 28.29
N LEU A 232 37.49 -1.24 29.40
CA LEU A 232 37.57 0.07 30.08
C LEU A 232 38.18 1.14 29.16
N SER A 233 39.31 0.82 28.51
CA SER A 233 39.97 1.73 27.56
C SER A 233 39.07 2.05 26.37
N LEU A 234 38.45 1.03 25.77
CA LEU A 234 37.55 1.21 24.63
C LEU A 234 36.33 2.06 25.00
N PHE A 235 35.58 1.68 26.04
CA PHE A 235 34.40 2.45 26.45
C PHE A 235 34.77 3.83 26.98
N GLY A 236 35.94 4.01 27.61
CA GLY A 236 36.46 5.32 27.98
C GLY A 236 36.67 6.23 26.76
N LEU A 237 37.41 5.74 25.76
CA LEU A 237 37.67 6.47 24.52
C LEU A 237 36.37 6.76 23.75
N LEU A 238 35.48 5.77 23.62
CA LEU A 238 34.20 5.94 22.93
C LEU A 238 33.30 6.96 23.62
N ASN A 239 33.24 6.96 24.96
CA ASN A 239 32.50 7.99 25.71
C ASN A 239 33.09 9.38 25.47
N LEU A 240 34.42 9.52 25.49
CA LEU A 240 35.07 10.81 25.24
C LEU A 240 34.75 11.33 23.83
N MET A 241 34.89 10.48 22.81
CA MET A 241 34.54 10.83 21.44
C MET A 241 33.07 11.21 21.31
N LEU A 242 32.17 10.45 21.94
CA LEU A 242 30.74 10.69 21.83
C LEU A 242 30.28 11.94 22.61
N VAL A 243 30.97 12.32 23.69
CA VAL A 243 30.79 13.63 24.35
C VAL A 243 31.16 14.76 23.38
N LEU A 244 32.30 14.64 22.69
CA LEU A 244 32.71 15.64 21.70
C LEU A 244 31.70 15.75 20.56
N VAL A 245 31.23 14.62 20.02
CA VAL A 245 30.19 14.59 18.98
C VAL A 245 28.91 15.24 19.47
N ASN A 246 28.41 14.88 20.66
CA ASN A 246 27.20 15.47 21.23
C ASN A 246 27.35 16.98 21.52
N ALA A 247 28.54 17.43 21.94
CA ALA A 247 28.81 18.85 22.16
C ALA A 247 28.82 19.65 20.83
N LEU A 248 29.43 19.08 19.78
CA LEU A 248 29.41 19.66 18.44
C LEU A 248 27.99 19.69 17.86
N ASP A 249 27.24 18.59 18.03
CA ASP A 249 25.83 18.49 17.64
C ASP A 249 24.99 19.55 18.35
N LEU A 250 25.13 19.69 19.67
CA LEU A 250 24.40 20.70 20.45
C LEU A 250 24.75 22.12 20.01
N LYS A 251 26.03 22.40 19.75
CA LYS A 251 26.48 23.70 19.22
C LYS A 251 25.86 23.99 17.85
N ASN A 252 25.81 22.99 16.95
CA ASN A 252 25.18 23.13 15.64
C ASN A 252 23.66 23.32 15.76
N LEU A 253 23.02 22.64 16.72
CA LEU A 253 21.59 22.78 16.98
C LEU A 253 21.21 24.15 17.57
N LEU A 254 22.07 24.74 18.39
CA LEU A 254 21.86 26.05 19.03
C LEU A 254 22.40 27.23 18.22
N GLY A 255 23.25 26.97 17.23
CA GLY A 255 23.94 27.99 16.43
C GLY A 255 23.09 28.64 15.33
N THR A 256 23.71 29.56 14.60
CA THR A 256 23.13 30.17 13.39
C THR A 256 22.87 29.10 12.36
N HIS A 257 21.63 29.00 11.89
CA HIS A 257 21.09 27.96 11.01
C HIS A 257 21.68 27.98 9.57
N GLU A 258 22.93 28.42 9.41
CA GLU A 258 23.59 28.55 8.12
C GLU A 258 24.36 27.27 7.79
N LEU A 259 23.91 26.59 6.73
CA LEU A 259 24.68 25.51 6.12
C LEU A 259 25.99 26.07 5.54
N PRO A 260 27.13 25.37 5.67
CA PRO A 260 28.35 25.75 4.98
C PRO A 260 28.10 25.89 3.48
N LYS A 261 28.64 26.94 2.85
CA LYS A 261 28.46 27.19 1.41
C LYS A 261 28.83 25.95 0.59
N GLY A 262 27.87 25.42 -0.17
CA GLY A 262 28.06 24.27 -1.07
C GLY A 262 27.58 22.91 -0.54
N ILE A 263 26.98 22.83 0.66
CA ILE A 263 26.38 21.60 1.18
C ILE A 263 24.85 21.68 1.07
N TYR A 264 24.24 20.75 0.33
CA TYR A 264 22.78 20.60 0.32
C TYR A 264 22.32 19.88 1.60
N LEU A 265 21.21 20.34 2.21
CA LEU A 265 20.67 19.74 3.44
C LEU A 265 20.37 18.23 3.26
N SER A 266 20.05 17.79 2.03
CA SER A 266 19.84 16.39 1.69
C SER A 266 21.09 15.53 1.90
N ASP A 267 22.27 16.00 1.46
CA ASP A 267 23.53 15.25 1.58
C ASP A 267 23.98 15.19 3.04
N PHE A 268 23.72 16.26 3.79
CA PHE A 268 23.99 16.34 5.22
C PHE A 268 23.11 15.37 6.02
N VAL A 269 21.83 15.22 5.67
CA VAL A 269 20.89 14.36 6.42
C VAL A 269 21.04 12.88 6.05
N HIS A 270 21.19 12.54 4.77
CA HIS A 270 21.28 11.13 4.35
C HIS A 270 22.57 10.46 4.80
N SER A 271 23.72 11.12 4.63
CA SER A 271 24.99 10.57 5.12
C SER A 271 25.01 10.44 6.65
N ALA A 272 24.49 11.45 7.37
CA ALA A 272 24.48 11.45 8.82
C ALA A 272 23.57 10.37 9.43
N VAL A 273 22.38 10.13 8.87
CA VAL A 273 21.46 9.10 9.40
C VAL A 273 22.05 7.70 9.21
N TRP A 274 22.65 7.39 8.06
CA TRP A 274 23.26 6.08 7.84
C TRP A 274 24.50 5.84 8.72
N SER A 275 25.36 6.84 8.86
CA SER A 275 26.51 6.76 9.79
C SER A 275 26.05 6.61 11.25
N LEU A 276 24.96 7.26 11.63
CA LEU A 276 24.34 7.14 12.95
C LEU A 276 23.80 5.72 13.20
N VAL A 277 23.03 5.18 12.25
CA VAL A 277 22.49 3.81 12.30
C VAL A 277 23.63 2.80 12.46
N PHE A 278 24.65 2.91 11.62
CA PHE A 278 25.79 2.01 11.64
C PHE A 278 26.57 2.11 12.96
N SER A 279 26.75 3.32 13.48
CA SER A 279 27.35 3.57 14.79
C SER A 279 26.58 2.87 15.90
N ILE A 280 25.24 3.02 15.96
CA ILE A 280 24.36 2.41 16.97
C ILE A 280 24.37 0.87 16.87
N LEU A 281 24.47 0.30 15.67
CA LEU A 281 24.56 -1.15 15.49
C LEU A 281 25.90 -1.71 15.98
N ILE A 282 27.03 -1.09 15.61
CA ILE A 282 28.36 -1.46 16.12
C ILE A 282 28.37 -1.35 17.64
N ALA A 283 27.86 -0.23 18.13
CA ALA A 283 27.63 0.05 19.53
C ALA A 283 26.95 -1.13 20.27
N VAL A 284 25.75 -1.50 19.85
CA VAL A 284 25.01 -2.61 20.47
C VAL A 284 25.78 -3.94 20.30
N GLY A 285 26.43 -4.14 19.16
CA GLY A 285 27.32 -5.28 18.88
C GLY A 285 28.46 -5.42 19.90
N LEU A 286 29.17 -4.33 20.19
CA LEU A 286 30.26 -4.30 21.17
C LEU A 286 29.74 -4.59 22.58
N ILE A 287 28.60 -4.02 22.99
CA ILE A 287 27.98 -4.33 24.28
C ILE A 287 27.60 -5.81 24.35
N MET A 288 27.04 -6.37 23.28
CA MET A 288 26.70 -7.79 23.23
C MET A 288 27.94 -8.68 23.37
N TRP A 289 29.05 -8.31 22.74
CA TRP A 289 30.30 -9.06 22.78
C TRP A 289 30.97 -9.02 24.17
N PHE A 290 31.21 -7.83 24.72
CA PHE A 290 31.88 -7.68 26.03
C PHE A 290 31.04 -8.19 27.20
N PHE A 291 29.72 -8.01 27.16
CA PHE A 291 28.83 -8.45 28.24
C PHE A 291 28.19 -9.82 27.94
N LYS A 292 28.93 -10.75 27.33
CA LYS A 292 28.52 -12.15 27.12
C LYS A 292 28.88 -13.08 28.29
N GLY A 293 29.91 -12.72 29.08
CA GLY A 293 30.50 -13.60 30.12
C GLY A 293 30.81 -12.89 31.45
N ASP A 294 31.94 -13.22 32.07
CA ASP A 294 32.36 -12.84 33.44
C ASP A 294 32.32 -11.34 33.76
N LEU A 295 32.46 -10.47 32.74
CA LEU A 295 32.36 -9.02 32.89
C LEU A 295 30.99 -8.55 33.40
N ASN A 296 29.92 -9.34 33.21
CA ASN A 296 28.61 -9.07 33.84
C ASN A 296 28.63 -9.22 35.36
N PHE A 297 29.51 -10.07 35.91
CA PHE A 297 29.50 -10.53 37.31
C PHE A 297 30.69 -10.06 38.14
N ASN A 298 31.74 -9.52 37.50
CA ASN A 298 32.93 -9.04 38.20
C ASN A 298 32.60 -7.85 39.14
N LYS A 299 33.01 -7.92 40.42
CA LYS A 299 32.82 -6.84 41.40
C LYS A 299 33.66 -5.58 41.08
N GLN A 300 34.79 -5.73 40.37
CA GLN A 300 35.61 -4.61 39.87
C GLN A 300 35.03 -3.94 38.60
N SER A 301 33.98 -4.49 37.97
CA SER A 301 33.40 -3.95 36.72
C SER A 301 32.30 -2.89 36.92
N LYS A 302 32.11 -2.36 38.15
CA LYS A 302 31.13 -1.28 38.40
C LYS A 302 31.40 -0.04 37.54
N ILE A 303 32.67 0.38 37.45
CA ILE A 303 33.10 1.51 36.61
C ILE A 303 32.76 1.24 35.14
N LEU A 304 33.06 0.03 34.65
CA LEU A 304 32.74 -0.36 33.28
C LEU A 304 31.23 -0.33 33.01
N LYS A 305 30.39 -0.77 33.95
CA LYS A 305 28.92 -0.67 33.83
C LYS A 305 28.45 0.78 33.78
N TYR A 306 29.01 1.66 34.60
CA TYR A 306 28.69 3.10 34.54
C TYR A 306 29.12 3.73 33.22
N LEU A 307 30.30 3.40 32.70
CA LEU A 307 30.75 3.87 31.38
C LEU A 307 29.80 3.42 30.28
N VAL A 308 29.28 2.18 30.36
CA VAL A 308 28.30 1.68 29.38
C VAL A 308 26.95 2.36 29.53
N TYR A 309 26.47 2.59 30.75
CA TYR A 309 25.22 3.34 30.98
C TYR A 309 25.33 4.77 30.49
N PHE A 310 26.43 5.45 30.80
CA PHE A 310 26.71 6.80 30.33
C PHE A 310 26.74 6.85 28.80
N TRP A 311 27.39 5.87 28.18
CA TRP A 311 27.44 5.75 26.74
C TRP A 311 26.06 5.46 26.11
N ILE A 312 25.22 4.64 26.74
CA ILE A 312 23.83 4.39 26.28
C ILE A 312 23.03 5.69 26.31
N ILE A 313 23.16 6.47 27.38
CA ILE A 313 22.50 7.78 27.52
C ILE A 313 23.00 8.74 26.43
N GLN A 314 24.30 8.80 26.19
CA GLN A 314 24.86 9.63 25.12
C GLN A 314 24.37 9.22 23.73
N ASN A 315 24.21 7.92 23.46
CA ASN A 315 23.62 7.44 22.21
C ASN A 315 22.14 7.84 22.11
N ALA A 316 21.39 7.82 23.22
CA ALA A 316 20.01 8.27 23.23
C ALA A 316 19.91 9.78 22.93
N ILE A 317 20.81 10.61 23.49
CA ILE A 317 20.91 12.04 23.18
C ILE A 317 21.21 12.24 21.69
N MET A 318 22.15 11.48 21.14
CA MET A 318 22.51 11.53 19.72
C MET A 318 21.32 11.15 18.81
N VAL A 319 20.53 10.15 19.19
CA VAL A 319 19.30 9.77 18.48
C VAL A 319 18.27 10.91 18.53
N ILE A 320 18.08 11.56 19.68
CA ILE A 320 17.17 12.71 19.81
C ILE A 320 17.64 13.89 18.95
N SER A 321 18.95 14.20 18.94
CA SER A 321 19.56 15.19 18.04
C SER A 321 19.24 14.89 16.58
N ALA A 322 19.32 13.62 16.17
CA ALA A 322 18.95 13.20 14.82
C ALA A 322 17.45 13.36 14.51
N MET A 323 16.57 13.12 15.49
CA MET A 323 15.13 13.39 15.33
C MET A 323 14.87 14.88 15.09
N VAL A 324 15.55 15.78 15.81
CA VAL A 324 15.43 17.23 15.63
C VAL A 324 15.94 17.66 14.24
N ARG A 325 17.07 17.11 13.77
CA ARG A 325 17.54 17.38 12.39
C ARG A 325 16.56 16.90 11.33
N ASN A 326 15.95 15.74 11.52
CA ASN A 326 14.93 15.24 10.59
C ASN A 326 13.69 16.15 10.59
N LEU A 327 13.37 16.78 11.73
CA LEU A 327 12.28 17.76 11.82
C LEU A 327 12.57 19.00 10.97
N TRP A 328 13.79 19.54 11.05
CA TRP A 328 14.22 20.63 10.19
C TRP A 328 14.24 20.25 8.71
N TYR A 329 14.64 19.01 8.41
CA TYR A 329 14.61 18.51 7.04
C TYR A 329 13.17 18.43 6.49
N VAL A 330 12.21 18.01 7.32
CA VAL A 330 10.78 17.97 6.98
C VAL A 330 10.19 19.38 6.84
N SER A 331 10.61 20.35 7.67
CA SER A 331 10.09 21.72 7.57
C SER A 331 10.55 22.42 6.28
N GLU A 332 11.73 22.09 5.77
CA GLU A 332 12.24 22.67 4.52
C GLU A 332 11.79 21.91 3.26
N TYR A 333 11.74 20.58 3.30
CA TYR A 333 11.55 19.73 2.10
C TYR A 333 10.24 18.90 2.11
N GLN A 334 9.27 19.27 2.95
CA GLN A 334 7.96 18.59 3.12
C GLN A 334 8.09 17.17 3.72
N LEU A 335 6.98 16.51 4.03
CA LEU A 335 6.93 15.17 4.60
C LEU A 335 6.87 14.11 3.50
N THR A 336 7.61 13.00 3.69
CA THR A 336 7.60 11.83 2.80
C THR A 336 7.68 10.53 3.62
N TYR A 337 7.35 9.40 2.98
CA TYR A 337 7.49 8.07 3.58
C TYR A 337 8.88 7.79 4.16
N LEU A 338 9.95 8.18 3.45
CA LEU A 338 11.32 7.96 3.92
C LEU A 338 11.61 8.74 5.21
N ARG A 339 11.15 10.00 5.31
CA ARG A 339 11.35 10.84 6.50
C ARG A 339 10.54 10.33 7.70
N ILE A 340 9.35 9.79 7.48
CA ILE A 340 8.57 9.09 8.52
C ILE A 340 9.28 7.81 8.96
N GLY A 341 9.80 7.04 8.00
CA GLY A 341 10.59 5.84 8.27
C GLY A 341 11.80 6.11 9.17
N VAL A 342 12.47 7.25 9.00
CA VAL A 342 13.55 7.70 9.90
C VAL A 342 13.02 7.88 11.33
N TYR A 343 11.89 8.55 11.55
CA TYR A 343 11.32 8.68 12.90
C TYR A 343 10.98 7.34 13.54
N VAL A 344 10.35 6.43 12.79
CA VAL A 344 10.01 5.08 13.28
C VAL A 344 11.28 4.31 13.65
N PHE A 345 12.32 4.40 12.82
CA PHE A 345 13.61 3.76 13.08
C PHE A 345 14.31 4.34 14.32
N LEU A 346 14.32 5.67 14.48
CA LEU A 346 14.91 6.33 15.64
C LEU A 346 14.15 5.99 16.94
N ALA A 347 12.81 5.91 16.88
CA ALA A 347 12.00 5.43 18.00
C ALA A 347 12.32 3.97 18.38
N LEU A 348 12.44 3.08 17.39
CA LEU A 348 12.89 1.70 17.60
C LEU A 348 14.30 1.64 18.21
N SER A 349 15.20 2.51 17.77
CA SER A 349 16.56 2.61 18.30
C SER A 349 16.57 3.04 19.76
N LEU A 350 15.74 4.02 20.15
CA LEU A 350 15.57 4.42 21.56
C LEU A 350 15.04 3.25 22.40
N VAL A 351 14.03 2.53 21.92
CA VAL A 351 13.52 1.33 22.59
C VAL A 351 14.61 0.26 22.72
N GLY A 352 15.40 0.05 21.66
CA GLY A 352 16.55 -0.85 21.65
C GLY A 352 17.63 -0.48 22.66
N LEU A 353 17.93 0.81 22.82
CA LEU A 353 18.84 1.33 23.85
C LEU A 353 18.30 1.08 25.27
N VAL A 354 16.99 1.29 25.50
CA VAL A 354 16.34 0.97 26.78
C VAL A 354 16.41 -0.54 27.07
N ILE A 355 16.15 -1.39 26.08
CA ILE A 355 16.28 -2.84 26.22
C ILE A 355 17.74 -3.22 26.52
N THR A 356 18.71 -2.57 25.89
CA THR A 356 20.14 -2.77 26.12
C THR A 356 20.53 -2.40 27.55
N PHE A 357 20.04 -1.26 28.05
CA PHE A 357 20.20 -0.85 29.44
C PHE A 357 19.64 -1.91 30.40
N LEU A 358 18.41 -2.39 30.16
CA LEU A 358 17.79 -3.43 30.97
C LEU A 358 18.55 -4.76 30.91
N LYS A 359 19.11 -5.10 29.75
CA LYS A 359 19.94 -6.30 29.57
C LYS A 359 21.18 -6.25 30.44
N VAL A 360 21.87 -5.11 30.48
CA VAL A 360 23.09 -4.93 31.29
C VAL A 360 22.73 -4.91 32.78
N ASN A 361 21.67 -4.20 33.16
CA ASN A 361 21.24 -4.07 34.55
C ASN A 361 20.77 -5.41 35.14
N LYS A 362 19.97 -6.18 34.38
CA LYS A 362 19.39 -7.46 34.81
C LYS A 362 20.20 -8.69 34.36
N THR A 363 21.45 -8.49 33.90
CA THR A 363 22.38 -9.53 33.43
C THR A 363 21.72 -10.57 32.51
N LYS A 364 20.97 -10.10 31.51
CA LYS A 364 20.29 -10.95 30.54
C LYS A 364 21.24 -11.38 29.41
N SER A 365 20.91 -12.46 28.71
CA SER A 365 21.69 -12.91 27.56
C SER A 365 21.59 -11.94 26.36
N ALA A 366 22.48 -12.04 25.38
CA ALA A 366 22.36 -11.30 24.13
C ALA A 366 21.08 -11.70 23.36
N TRP A 367 20.68 -12.98 23.44
CA TRP A 367 19.47 -13.47 22.80
C TRP A 367 18.19 -12.86 23.40
N TYR A 368 18.18 -12.52 24.69
CA TYR A 368 17.09 -11.73 25.29
C TYR A 368 16.91 -10.38 24.59
N LEU A 369 18.00 -9.67 24.29
CA LEU A 369 17.96 -8.38 23.61
C LEU A 369 17.33 -8.51 22.21
N VAL A 370 17.78 -9.50 21.43
CA VAL A 370 17.21 -9.78 20.11
C VAL A 370 15.72 -10.06 20.21
N ARG A 371 15.32 -10.97 21.12
CA ARG A 371 13.92 -11.31 21.35
C ARG A 371 13.06 -10.08 21.65
N GLN A 372 13.45 -9.25 22.62
CA GLN A 372 12.67 -8.08 23.01
C GLN A 372 12.59 -7.00 21.92
N ASN A 373 13.64 -6.83 21.12
CA ASN A 373 13.60 -5.88 20.00
C ASN A 373 12.59 -6.29 18.92
N PHE A 374 12.50 -7.59 18.59
CA PHE A 374 11.47 -8.07 17.65
C PHE A 374 10.05 -7.98 18.23
N GLU A 375 9.89 -8.10 19.55
CA GLU A 375 8.59 -7.85 20.22
C GLU A 375 8.19 -6.36 20.12
N ALA A 376 9.13 -5.45 20.35
CA ALA A 376 8.92 -4.02 20.16
C ALA A 376 8.60 -3.67 18.69
N TRP A 377 9.29 -4.30 17.75
CA TRP A 377 9.05 -4.11 16.33
C TRP A 377 7.65 -4.54 15.91
N LEU A 378 7.16 -5.70 16.39
CA LEU A 378 5.79 -6.15 16.13
C LEU A 378 4.76 -5.15 16.67
N LEU A 379 4.97 -4.65 17.89
CA LEU A 379 4.08 -3.67 18.50
C LEU A 379 4.04 -2.36 17.69
N ILE A 380 5.21 -1.83 17.33
CA ILE A 380 5.32 -0.59 16.54
C ILE A 380 4.72 -0.79 15.15
N LEU A 381 4.94 -1.94 14.51
CA LEU A 381 4.30 -2.26 13.23
C LEU A 381 2.77 -2.25 13.35
N GLY A 382 2.21 -2.85 14.41
CA GLY A 382 0.78 -2.82 14.68
C GLY A 382 0.25 -1.40 14.88
N LEU A 383 0.94 -0.56 15.66
CA LEU A 383 0.56 0.84 15.85
C LEU A 383 0.64 1.66 14.56
N CYS A 384 1.72 1.49 13.78
CA CYS A 384 1.89 2.17 12.49
C CYS A 384 0.85 1.72 11.46
N SER A 385 0.29 0.51 11.58
CA SER A 385 -0.71 0.00 10.64
C SER A 385 -2.04 0.77 10.70
N ILE A 386 -2.39 1.33 11.87
CA ILE A 386 -3.65 2.08 12.07
C ILE A 386 -3.59 3.50 11.47
N VAL A 387 -2.40 3.99 11.12
CA VAL A 387 -2.23 5.35 10.64
C VAL A 387 -2.42 5.39 9.13
N ASN A 388 -3.29 6.29 8.65
CA ASN A 388 -3.40 6.61 7.23
C ASN A 388 -2.24 7.54 6.83
N TRP A 389 -1.09 6.94 6.51
CA TRP A 389 0.13 7.66 6.19
C TRP A 389 -0.01 8.58 4.97
N ASP A 390 -0.69 8.15 3.91
CA ASP A 390 -0.89 8.96 2.69
C ASP A 390 -1.68 10.24 2.99
N LYS A 391 -2.76 10.12 3.77
CA LYS A 391 -3.56 11.26 4.21
C LYS A 391 -2.76 12.19 5.12
N LEU A 392 -2.05 11.64 6.11
CA LEU A 392 -1.22 12.42 7.03
C LEU A 392 -0.14 13.20 6.28
N ILE A 393 0.55 12.56 5.33
CA ILE A 393 1.56 13.18 4.48
C ILE A 393 0.94 14.33 3.68
N SER A 394 -0.20 14.07 3.04
CA SER A 394 -0.86 15.05 2.19
C SER A 394 -1.34 16.25 3.00
N ASP A 395 -2.00 16.03 4.14
CA ASP A 395 -2.51 17.10 5.01
C ASP A 395 -1.39 17.97 5.56
N TYR A 396 -0.30 17.35 6.01
CA TYR A 396 0.86 18.08 6.46
C TYR A 396 1.47 18.92 5.33
N ASN A 397 1.67 18.33 4.15
CA ASN A 397 2.31 19.01 3.02
C ASN A 397 1.46 20.15 2.49
N ILE A 398 0.15 19.96 2.36
CA ILE A 398 -0.79 20.98 1.91
C ILE A 398 -0.85 22.14 2.92
N SER A 399 -0.96 21.83 4.22
CA SER A 399 -1.08 22.86 5.26
C SER A 399 0.19 23.69 5.45
N ASN A 400 1.37 23.08 5.22
CA ASN A 400 2.66 23.72 5.45
C ASN A 400 3.34 24.23 4.17
N ALA A 401 2.68 24.10 3.02
CA ALA A 401 3.22 24.62 1.77
C ALA A 401 3.25 26.16 1.77
N LYS A 402 4.43 26.73 1.46
CA LYS A 402 4.60 28.19 1.33
C LYS A 402 3.73 28.79 0.19
N SER A 403 3.45 28.00 -0.84
CA SER A 403 2.55 28.33 -1.95
C SER A 403 2.21 27.06 -2.74
N PHE A 404 1.15 27.08 -3.54
CA PHE A 404 0.80 25.97 -4.45
C PHE A 404 1.92 25.60 -5.42
N LYS A 405 2.73 26.58 -5.85
CA LYS A 405 3.89 26.33 -6.72
C LYS A 405 5.02 25.59 -6.00
N ALA A 406 5.17 25.81 -4.71
CA ALA A 406 6.19 25.16 -3.89
C ALA A 406 5.79 23.74 -3.44
N LEU A 407 4.50 23.38 -3.58
CA LEU A 407 4.00 22.06 -3.24
C LEU A 407 4.55 20.99 -4.20
N ASP A 408 5.06 19.88 -3.66
CA ASP A 408 5.48 18.74 -4.48
C ASP A 408 4.27 17.94 -4.96
N LYS A 409 3.62 18.48 -6.00
CA LYS A 409 2.42 17.91 -6.60
C LYS A 409 2.68 16.55 -7.24
N VAL A 410 3.86 16.35 -7.83
CA VAL A 410 4.24 15.06 -8.42
C VAL A 410 4.25 13.97 -7.36
N TYR A 411 4.80 14.26 -6.18
CA TYR A 411 4.77 13.33 -5.07
C TYR A 411 3.34 13.05 -4.59
N LEU A 412 2.51 14.08 -4.36
CA LEU A 412 1.14 13.92 -3.88
C LEU A 412 0.23 13.16 -4.85
N VAL A 413 0.40 13.37 -6.16
CA VAL A 413 -0.35 12.67 -7.19
C VAL A 413 -0.01 11.17 -7.21
N ASN A 414 1.18 10.76 -6.76
CA ASN A 414 1.58 9.35 -6.69
C ASN A 414 1.19 8.63 -5.38
N LEU A 415 0.58 9.34 -4.41
CA LEU A 415 0.02 8.72 -3.20
C LEU A 415 -1.30 8.00 -3.51
N SER A 416 -1.80 7.18 -2.57
CA SER A 416 -3.08 6.48 -2.75
C SER A 416 -4.29 7.42 -2.78
N ASN A 417 -5.47 6.87 -3.10
CA ASN A 417 -6.74 7.59 -3.12
C ASN A 417 -7.12 8.25 -1.79
N ALA A 418 -6.41 7.97 -0.71
CA ALA A 418 -6.53 8.65 0.58
C ALA A 418 -6.54 10.18 0.49
N ASN A 419 -5.79 10.77 -0.44
CA ASN A 419 -5.70 12.22 -0.63
C ASN A 419 -6.51 12.76 -1.81
N LEU A 420 -7.23 11.91 -2.52
CA LEU A 420 -7.88 12.27 -3.78
C LEU A 420 -8.87 13.44 -3.63
N PRO A 421 -9.73 13.51 -2.59
CA PRO A 421 -10.65 14.63 -2.44
C PRO A 421 -9.92 15.97 -2.24
N ASP A 422 -8.90 16.00 -1.37
CA ASP A 422 -8.16 17.23 -1.07
C ASP A 422 -7.36 17.68 -2.30
N LEU A 423 -6.76 16.73 -3.02
CA LEU A 423 -6.00 17.02 -4.22
C LEU A 423 -6.89 17.52 -5.36
N THR A 424 -8.07 16.92 -5.54
CA THR A 424 -9.10 17.39 -6.48
C THR A 424 -9.48 18.83 -6.14
N GLU A 425 -9.80 19.09 -4.87
CA GLU A 425 -10.17 20.42 -4.42
C GLU A 425 -9.10 21.48 -4.69
N LEU A 426 -7.85 21.18 -4.39
CA LEU A 426 -6.73 22.08 -4.65
C LEU A 426 -6.56 22.35 -6.15
N PHE A 427 -6.57 21.31 -6.99
CA PHE A 427 -6.33 21.47 -8.43
C PHE A 427 -7.45 22.25 -9.13
N PHE A 428 -8.71 22.02 -8.75
CA PHE A 428 -9.86 22.63 -9.43
C PHE A 428 -10.33 23.96 -8.82
N LYS A 429 -10.11 24.22 -7.52
CA LYS A 429 -10.39 25.55 -6.94
C LYS A 429 -9.36 26.60 -7.33
N GLU A 430 -8.08 26.24 -7.40
CA GLU A 430 -7.04 27.20 -7.80
C GLU A 430 -6.95 27.41 -9.32
N LYS A 431 -7.38 26.44 -10.13
CA LYS A 431 -7.45 26.56 -11.60
C LYS A 431 -8.88 26.67 -12.08
N LYS A 432 -9.52 27.80 -11.80
CA LYS A 432 -10.91 28.04 -12.24
C LYS A 432 -11.07 28.17 -13.75
N ASP A 433 -9.98 28.38 -14.51
CA ASP A 433 -10.08 28.50 -15.96
C ASP A 433 -8.89 27.88 -16.70
N SER A 434 -9.27 26.96 -17.59
CA SER A 434 -8.59 26.57 -18.82
C SER A 434 -7.53 25.44 -18.76
N LEU A 435 -7.82 24.39 -19.54
CA LEU A 435 -6.81 23.59 -20.24
C LEU A 435 -5.93 24.45 -21.19
N LEU A 436 -6.26 25.74 -21.39
CA LEU A 436 -5.64 26.64 -22.36
C LEU A 436 -4.35 27.32 -21.88
N ASN A 437 -4.03 27.34 -20.59
CA ASN A 437 -2.77 27.95 -20.09
C ASN A 437 -1.80 26.95 -19.47
N ALA A 438 -1.89 25.67 -19.84
CA ALA A 438 -0.76 24.76 -19.73
C ALA A 438 0.28 25.18 -20.78
N THR A 439 0.98 26.29 -20.49
CA THR A 439 2.34 26.59 -20.90
C THR A 439 3.12 25.30 -21.13
N THR A 440 4.00 25.27 -22.13
CA THR A 440 5.03 24.26 -22.52
C THR A 440 5.72 23.42 -21.42
N ASP A 441 5.37 23.62 -20.16
CA ASP A 441 5.73 22.87 -18.97
C ASP A 441 5.07 21.48 -18.93
N PHE A 442 5.82 20.50 -19.41
CA PHE A 442 5.53 19.06 -19.37
C PHE A 442 5.11 18.57 -17.98
N GLN A 443 5.66 19.14 -16.90
CA GLN A 443 5.40 18.68 -15.54
C GLN A 443 3.96 18.97 -15.09
N LYS A 444 3.42 20.15 -15.41
CA LYS A 444 2.02 20.49 -15.10
C LYS A 444 1.03 19.60 -15.84
N GLN A 445 1.34 19.25 -17.10
CA GLN A 445 0.51 18.35 -17.89
C GLN A 445 0.53 16.94 -17.28
N TYR A 446 1.71 16.45 -16.91
CA TYR A 446 1.87 15.16 -16.24
C TYR A 446 1.06 15.06 -14.94
N GLU A 447 1.17 16.07 -14.06
CA GLU A 447 0.42 16.14 -12.80
C GLU A 447 -1.10 16.07 -13.03
N PHE A 448 -1.62 16.86 -13.98
CA PHE A 448 -3.07 16.93 -14.25
C PHE A 448 -3.60 15.66 -14.91
N LYS A 449 -2.85 15.08 -15.86
CA LYS A 449 -3.22 13.82 -16.51
C LYS A 449 -3.27 12.68 -15.50
N ASN A 450 -2.27 12.56 -14.64
CA ASN A 450 -2.27 11.54 -13.60
C ASN A 450 -3.42 11.73 -12.59
N LEU A 451 -3.72 12.97 -12.18
CA LEU A 451 -4.88 13.25 -11.34
C LEU A 451 -6.19 12.84 -12.04
N SER A 452 -6.36 13.20 -13.31
CA SER A 452 -7.53 12.84 -14.11
C SER A 452 -7.70 11.32 -14.22
N THR A 453 -6.61 10.60 -14.49
CA THR A 453 -6.57 9.13 -14.50
C THR A 453 -6.95 8.55 -13.14
N ARG A 454 -6.47 9.12 -12.04
CA ARG A 454 -6.83 8.67 -10.68
C ARG A 454 -8.30 8.89 -10.37
N ILE A 455 -8.85 10.05 -10.74
CA ILE A 455 -10.29 10.33 -10.61
C ILE A 455 -11.07 9.26 -11.38
N TYR A 456 -10.74 9.01 -12.65
CA TYR A 456 -11.42 8.00 -13.45
C TYR A 456 -11.32 6.59 -12.86
N ASN A 457 -10.13 6.15 -12.43
CA ASN A 457 -9.94 4.83 -11.83
C ASN A 457 -10.73 4.68 -10.53
N PHE A 458 -10.80 5.73 -9.71
CA PHE A 458 -11.63 5.75 -8.51
C PHE A 458 -13.11 5.50 -8.83
N ILE A 459 -13.64 6.10 -9.92
CA ILE A 459 -15.02 5.85 -10.37
C ILE A 459 -15.25 4.39 -10.76
N LEU A 460 -14.23 3.73 -11.34
CA LEU A 460 -14.33 2.32 -11.72
C LEU A 460 -14.30 1.40 -10.50
N GLU A 461 -13.39 1.66 -9.57
CA GLU A 461 -13.19 0.84 -8.37
C GLU A 461 -14.46 0.82 -7.49
N GLU A 462 -15.08 1.97 -7.27
CA GLU A 462 -16.30 2.14 -6.47
C GLU A 462 -17.44 1.20 -6.92
N LYS A 463 -17.60 1.00 -8.23
CA LYS A 463 -18.67 0.15 -8.79
C LYS A 463 -18.50 -1.33 -8.49
N THR A 464 -17.30 -1.74 -8.10
CA THR A 464 -16.96 -3.16 -7.87
C THR A 464 -16.94 -3.54 -6.40
N GLU A 465 -17.22 -2.59 -5.49
CA GLU A 465 -17.17 -2.84 -4.06
C GLU A 465 -18.35 -3.71 -3.57
N THR A 466 -17.99 -4.72 -2.80
CA THR A 466 -18.91 -5.60 -2.07
C THR A 466 -18.81 -5.31 -0.57
N TRP A 467 -19.76 -5.82 0.22
CA TRP A 467 -19.72 -5.63 1.67
C TRP A 467 -18.47 -6.23 2.33
N GLN A 468 -17.86 -7.28 1.76
CA GLN A 468 -16.61 -7.88 2.27
C GLN A 468 -15.39 -6.97 2.10
N SER A 469 -15.42 -6.15 1.05
CA SER A 469 -14.37 -5.19 0.70
C SER A 469 -14.56 -3.84 1.42
N PHE A 470 -15.66 -3.68 2.15
CA PHE A 470 -15.99 -2.45 2.84
C PHE A 470 -14.92 -2.04 3.85
N ASN A 471 -14.54 -0.76 3.82
CA ASN A 471 -13.64 -0.14 4.77
C ASN A 471 -14.02 1.33 5.03
N LEU A 472 -13.66 1.86 6.19
CA LEU A 472 -14.10 3.19 6.63
C LEU A 472 -13.43 4.32 5.84
N ARG A 473 -12.13 4.16 5.49
CA ARG A 473 -11.39 5.17 4.74
C ARG A 473 -12.04 5.42 3.37
N ASP A 474 -12.27 4.36 2.61
CA ASP A 474 -12.76 4.47 1.23
C ASP A 474 -14.22 4.97 1.23
N LYS A 475 -15.04 4.58 2.23
CA LYS A 475 -16.37 5.18 2.43
C LYS A 475 -16.32 6.72 2.58
N ILE A 476 -15.43 7.23 3.43
CA ILE A 476 -15.28 8.70 3.64
C ILE A 476 -14.81 9.38 2.35
N ILE A 477 -13.91 8.74 1.59
CA ILE A 477 -13.43 9.26 0.31
C ILE A 477 -14.58 9.32 -0.70
N ILE A 478 -15.38 8.26 -0.81
CA ILE A 478 -16.57 8.20 -1.68
C ILE A 478 -17.55 9.31 -1.34
N GLU A 479 -17.90 9.49 -0.06
CA GLU A 479 -18.82 10.55 0.35
C GLU A 479 -18.29 11.95 -0.04
N ARG A 480 -16.99 12.22 0.17
CA ARG A 480 -16.39 13.51 -0.21
C ARG A 480 -16.29 13.70 -1.72
N MET A 481 -15.92 12.66 -2.47
CA MET A 481 -15.84 12.73 -3.94
C MET A 481 -17.22 12.93 -4.56
N GLU A 482 -18.24 12.22 -4.07
CA GLU A 482 -19.63 12.40 -4.51
C GLU A 482 -20.13 13.82 -4.22
N GLN A 483 -19.79 14.40 -3.08
CA GLN A 483 -20.07 15.81 -2.82
C GLN A 483 -19.41 16.71 -3.88
N GLN A 484 -18.12 16.50 -4.19
CA GLN A 484 -17.40 17.28 -5.20
C GLN A 484 -17.97 17.12 -6.62
N PHE A 485 -18.47 15.93 -6.97
CA PHE A 485 -19.16 15.70 -8.23
C PHE A 485 -20.48 16.48 -8.30
N ASN A 486 -21.26 16.46 -7.21
CA ASN A 486 -22.54 17.17 -7.13
C ASN A 486 -22.36 18.69 -7.09
N ASP A 487 -21.30 19.18 -6.45
CA ASP A 487 -20.92 20.60 -6.42
C ASP A 487 -20.37 21.10 -7.78
N GLY A 488 -20.17 20.19 -8.74
CA GLY A 488 -19.68 20.50 -10.07
C GLY A 488 -18.21 20.96 -10.10
N LEU A 489 -17.43 20.55 -9.10
CA LEU A 489 -16.04 20.97 -8.92
C LEU A 489 -15.14 20.49 -10.05
N ILE A 490 -15.38 19.28 -10.56
CA ILE A 490 -14.59 18.68 -11.63
C ILE A 490 -15.18 19.11 -12.98
N THR A 491 -14.55 20.12 -13.57
CA THR A 491 -14.99 20.67 -14.85
C THR A 491 -14.19 20.12 -16.04
N ASN A 492 -12.99 19.57 -15.82
CA ASN A 492 -12.09 19.20 -16.90
C ASN A 492 -11.40 17.87 -16.57
N LEU A 493 -11.23 16.98 -17.56
CA LEU A 493 -10.49 15.72 -17.40
C LEU A 493 -9.59 15.45 -18.60
N ALA A 494 -8.34 15.02 -18.35
CA ALA A 494 -7.43 14.55 -19.38
C ALA A 494 -7.09 13.06 -19.20
N LEU A 495 -7.71 12.21 -20.03
CA LEU A 495 -7.65 10.75 -19.92
C LEU A 495 -6.87 10.11 -21.07
N ASP A 496 -5.97 10.85 -21.71
CA ASP A 496 -5.15 10.35 -22.81
C ASP A 496 -4.07 9.33 -22.40
N TYR A 497 -3.83 9.16 -21.09
CA TYR A 497 -3.02 8.06 -20.55
C TYR A 497 -3.79 6.74 -20.40
N ASN A 498 -5.11 6.75 -20.55
CA ASN A 498 -5.96 5.56 -20.43
C ASN A 498 -6.45 5.12 -21.82
N TRP A 499 -6.12 3.88 -22.21
CA TRP A 499 -6.55 3.34 -23.51
C TRP A 499 -7.96 2.74 -23.50
N ASN A 500 -8.49 2.41 -22.32
CA ASN A 500 -9.80 1.76 -22.16
C ASN A 500 -10.78 2.64 -21.36
N VAL A 501 -10.96 3.88 -21.80
CA VAL A 501 -11.96 4.78 -21.20
C VAL A 501 -13.36 4.36 -21.67
N GLU A 502 -14.30 4.34 -20.74
CA GLU A 502 -15.74 4.10 -20.98
C GLU A 502 -16.51 5.34 -20.49
N LEU A 503 -17.11 6.08 -21.41
CA LEU A 503 -17.84 7.32 -21.12
C LEU A 503 -19.06 7.11 -20.23
N LYS A 504 -19.68 5.92 -20.27
CA LYS A 504 -20.83 5.60 -19.40
C LYS A 504 -20.51 5.74 -17.91
N ASN A 505 -19.23 5.61 -17.54
CA ASN A 505 -18.79 5.75 -16.16
C ASN A 505 -18.66 7.22 -15.73
N LEU A 506 -18.52 8.14 -16.69
CA LEU A 506 -18.35 9.56 -16.44
C LEU A 506 -19.66 10.36 -16.39
N ILE A 507 -20.82 9.76 -16.70
CA ILE A 507 -22.12 10.46 -16.80
C ILE A 507 -22.50 11.25 -15.53
N ARG A 508 -22.01 10.84 -14.35
CA ARG A 508 -22.25 11.57 -13.10
C ARG A 508 -21.58 12.95 -13.06
N LEU A 509 -20.52 13.17 -13.85
CA LEU A 509 -19.82 14.45 -13.99
C LEU A 509 -20.54 15.36 -15.00
N LYS A 510 -21.74 15.83 -14.64
CA LYS A 510 -22.61 16.59 -15.57
C LYS A 510 -22.05 17.97 -15.95
N THR A 511 -21.22 18.55 -15.11
CA THR A 511 -20.62 19.89 -15.28
C THR A 511 -19.30 19.87 -16.04
N LEU A 512 -18.95 18.74 -16.68
CA LEU A 512 -17.73 18.60 -17.45
C LEU A 512 -17.76 19.54 -18.68
N ARG A 513 -16.85 20.51 -18.68
CA ARG A 513 -16.63 21.49 -19.75
C ARG A 513 -15.53 21.08 -20.70
N ALA A 514 -14.58 20.24 -20.28
CA ALA A 514 -13.52 19.80 -21.17
C ALA A 514 -13.09 18.36 -20.94
N LEU A 515 -12.86 17.64 -22.04
CA LEU A 515 -12.48 16.24 -22.02
C LEU A 515 -11.41 15.93 -23.06
N THR A 516 -10.31 15.32 -22.63
CA THR A 516 -9.28 14.78 -23.50
C THR A 516 -9.28 13.25 -23.44
N LEU A 517 -9.35 12.60 -24.61
CA LEU A 517 -9.35 11.15 -24.77
C LEU A 517 -8.21 10.72 -25.69
N GLY A 518 -7.48 9.67 -25.31
CA GLY A 518 -6.38 9.17 -26.14
C GLY A 518 -6.88 8.51 -27.43
N ASN A 519 -7.98 7.76 -27.34
CA ASN A 519 -8.65 7.13 -28.47
C ASN A 519 -10.16 7.24 -28.31
N PRO A 520 -10.92 7.09 -29.41
CA PRO A 520 -12.35 6.93 -29.33
C PRO A 520 -12.74 5.73 -28.47
N THR A 521 -13.72 5.93 -27.59
CA THR A 521 -14.26 4.85 -26.78
C THR A 521 -15.21 3.96 -27.58
N THR A 522 -15.45 2.75 -27.10
CA THR A 522 -16.45 1.84 -27.69
C THR A 522 -17.88 2.34 -27.45
N ASP A 523 -18.09 3.07 -26.36
CA ASP A 523 -19.37 3.63 -25.90
C ASP A 523 -19.45 5.15 -26.18
N PHE A 524 -18.92 5.59 -27.32
CA PHE A 524 -18.77 7.02 -27.61
C PHE A 524 -20.10 7.77 -27.69
N GLU A 525 -21.23 7.09 -27.91
CA GLU A 525 -22.58 7.64 -27.85
C GLU A 525 -22.90 8.37 -26.54
N TYR A 526 -22.25 7.98 -25.43
CA TYR A 526 -22.45 8.65 -24.15
C TYR A 526 -21.86 10.07 -24.09
N ILE A 527 -21.07 10.49 -25.08
CA ILE A 527 -20.58 11.88 -25.18
C ILE A 527 -21.74 12.89 -25.24
N ALA A 528 -22.88 12.47 -25.79
CA ALA A 528 -24.08 13.29 -25.92
C ALA A 528 -24.69 13.72 -24.56
N PHE A 529 -24.34 13.05 -23.46
CA PHE A 529 -24.83 13.40 -22.12
C PHE A 529 -24.10 14.60 -21.50
N PHE A 530 -22.91 14.97 -21.99
CA PHE A 530 -22.13 16.11 -21.48
C PHE A 530 -22.55 17.42 -22.15
N LYS A 531 -23.72 17.94 -21.79
CA LYS A 531 -24.31 19.14 -22.41
C LYS A 531 -23.47 20.42 -22.24
N ASP A 532 -22.69 20.48 -21.17
CA ASP A 532 -21.84 21.63 -20.84
C ASP A 532 -20.42 21.54 -21.45
N LEU A 533 -20.15 20.53 -22.28
CA LEU A 533 -18.85 20.33 -22.90
C LEU A 533 -18.54 21.47 -23.89
N GLU A 534 -17.49 22.23 -23.60
CA GLU A 534 -16.94 23.34 -24.39
C GLU A 534 -15.70 22.92 -25.18
N GLU A 535 -14.91 21.97 -24.69
CA GLU A 535 -13.70 21.49 -25.37
C GLU A 535 -13.63 19.96 -25.42
N LEU A 536 -13.32 19.42 -26.60
CA LEU A 536 -13.10 17.99 -26.79
C LEU A 536 -11.79 17.77 -27.54
N THR A 537 -10.89 16.98 -26.95
CA THR A 537 -9.64 16.53 -27.59
C THR A 537 -9.64 15.02 -27.73
N MET A 538 -9.30 14.51 -28.92
CA MET A 538 -9.24 13.08 -29.21
C MET A 538 -7.99 12.73 -30.03
N GLY A 539 -7.42 11.55 -29.80
CA GLY A 539 -6.34 11.05 -30.68
C GLY A 539 -6.85 10.74 -32.08
N ASN A 540 -7.72 9.74 -32.21
CA ASN A 540 -8.38 9.40 -33.47
C ASN A 540 -9.84 9.87 -33.45
N PHE A 541 -10.43 10.18 -34.60
CA PHE A 541 -11.85 10.51 -34.71
C PHE A 541 -12.41 10.12 -36.08
N THR A 542 -13.62 9.56 -36.10
CA THR A 542 -14.27 9.05 -37.32
C THR A 542 -15.59 9.76 -37.56
N GLY A 543 -15.97 9.92 -38.82
CA GLY A 543 -17.12 10.70 -39.24
C GLY A 543 -18.43 10.17 -38.65
N ALA A 544 -18.57 8.85 -38.52
CA ALA A 544 -19.74 8.23 -37.89
C ALA A 544 -19.99 8.73 -36.46
N ARG A 545 -18.94 9.17 -35.75
CA ARG A 545 -19.01 9.69 -34.37
C ARG A 545 -19.39 11.17 -34.30
N LEU A 546 -19.34 11.92 -35.42
CA LEU A 546 -19.83 13.30 -35.49
C LEU A 546 -21.28 13.40 -35.01
N LYS A 547 -22.10 12.40 -35.36
CA LYS A 547 -23.52 12.31 -34.98
C LYS A 547 -23.75 12.32 -33.47
N ASN A 548 -22.76 11.94 -32.67
CA ASN A 548 -22.88 11.92 -31.22
C ASN A 548 -22.46 13.25 -30.59
N ILE A 549 -21.55 14.00 -31.22
CA ILE A 549 -21.10 15.29 -30.67
C ILE A 549 -22.01 16.47 -31.01
N ILE A 550 -22.92 16.33 -31.98
CA ILE A 550 -23.90 17.39 -32.32
C ILE A 550 -24.78 17.80 -31.12
N PHE A 551 -24.91 16.93 -30.11
CA PHE A 551 -25.65 17.21 -28.89
C PHE A 551 -24.88 18.10 -27.91
N ASN A 552 -23.56 18.24 -28.07
CA ASN A 552 -22.70 19.13 -27.27
C ASN A 552 -22.79 20.56 -27.82
N THR A 553 -23.96 21.19 -27.69
CA THR A 553 -24.23 22.51 -28.28
C THR A 553 -23.31 23.65 -27.80
N LYS A 554 -22.64 23.48 -26.66
CA LYS A 554 -21.66 24.45 -26.13
C LYS A 554 -20.23 24.21 -26.62
N LEU A 555 -19.99 23.20 -27.46
CA LEU A 555 -18.65 22.86 -27.93
C LEU A 555 -18.06 24.01 -28.75
N LYS A 556 -16.99 24.62 -28.23
CA LYS A 556 -16.22 25.71 -28.84
C LYS A 556 -14.94 25.23 -29.51
N LYS A 557 -14.31 24.19 -28.97
CA LYS A 557 -13.04 23.66 -29.45
C LYS A 557 -13.10 22.16 -29.69
N LEU A 558 -12.69 21.73 -30.89
CA LEU A 558 -12.48 20.32 -31.23
C LEU A 558 -11.05 20.11 -31.72
N THR A 559 -10.29 19.27 -31.03
CA THR A 559 -8.92 18.89 -31.41
C THR A 559 -8.85 17.40 -31.71
N VAL A 560 -8.35 17.04 -32.89
CA VAL A 560 -8.04 15.67 -33.31
C VAL A 560 -6.56 15.58 -33.62
N LEU A 561 -5.83 14.67 -32.98
CA LEU A 561 -4.36 14.70 -32.99
C LEU A 561 -3.72 13.77 -34.03
N ASN A 562 -4.27 12.57 -34.22
CA ASN A 562 -3.59 11.49 -34.94
C ASN A 562 -4.27 11.18 -36.28
N TYR A 563 -5.57 10.90 -36.28
CA TYR A 563 -6.31 10.50 -37.48
C TYR A 563 -7.74 11.03 -37.48
N PHE A 564 -8.16 11.55 -38.63
CA PHE A 564 -9.52 12.04 -38.86
C PHE A 564 -10.05 11.51 -40.20
N ASP A 565 -11.19 10.83 -40.17
CA ASP A 565 -11.92 10.35 -41.37
C ASP A 565 -13.29 11.03 -41.43
N GLY A 566 -13.45 12.07 -42.24
CA GLY A 566 -14.65 12.92 -42.27
C GLY A 566 -15.55 12.75 -43.50
N GLU A 567 -15.15 11.98 -44.51
CA GLU A 567 -15.62 12.16 -45.91
C GLU A 567 -17.16 12.10 -46.06
N LYS A 568 -17.85 11.26 -45.27
CA LYS A 568 -19.30 11.04 -45.38
C LYS A 568 -20.17 11.90 -44.47
N ASP A 569 -19.62 12.42 -43.38
CA ASP A 569 -20.38 13.03 -42.28
C ASP A 569 -19.91 14.48 -41.99
N PHE A 570 -19.10 15.08 -42.85
CA PHE A 570 -18.60 16.46 -42.68
C PHE A 570 -19.71 17.51 -42.52
N ASN A 571 -20.86 17.27 -43.14
CA ASN A 571 -22.03 18.16 -43.06
C ASN A 571 -22.61 18.28 -41.65
N TYR A 572 -22.27 17.40 -40.70
CA TYR A 572 -22.75 17.50 -39.32
C TYR A 572 -22.08 18.62 -38.52
N PHE A 573 -20.90 19.11 -38.95
CA PHE A 573 -20.24 20.24 -38.28
C PHE A 573 -21.12 21.49 -38.23
N LYS A 574 -21.96 21.72 -39.25
CA LYS A 574 -22.88 22.88 -39.27
C LYS A 574 -23.88 22.91 -38.11
N PHE A 575 -24.08 21.80 -37.40
CA PHE A 575 -24.95 21.74 -36.22
C PHE A 575 -24.23 22.17 -34.93
N LEU A 576 -22.90 22.28 -34.97
CA LEU A 576 -22.06 22.76 -33.86
C LEU A 576 -21.92 24.29 -33.94
N ASN A 577 -23.02 24.98 -33.70
CA ASN A 577 -23.12 26.44 -33.88
C ASN A 577 -22.12 27.26 -33.05
N ASN A 578 -21.51 26.72 -32.00
CA ASN A 578 -20.55 27.44 -31.17
C ASN A 578 -19.09 27.05 -31.46
N LEU A 579 -18.84 26.20 -32.46
CA LEU A 579 -17.50 25.71 -32.76
C LEU A 579 -16.66 26.83 -33.41
N GLU A 580 -15.74 27.38 -32.61
CA GLU A 580 -14.85 28.50 -32.97
C GLU A 580 -13.47 28.03 -33.41
N HIS A 581 -12.96 26.96 -32.79
CA HIS A 581 -11.62 26.46 -33.01
C HIS A 581 -11.63 24.97 -33.35
N MET A 582 -10.99 24.62 -34.44
CA MET A 582 -10.80 23.22 -34.85
C MET A 582 -9.32 22.95 -35.10
N GLU A 583 -8.83 21.82 -34.63
CA GLU A 583 -7.49 21.32 -34.94
C GLU A 583 -7.60 19.89 -35.47
N LEU A 584 -7.08 19.64 -36.67
CA LEU A 584 -7.17 18.34 -37.35
C LEU A 584 -5.78 17.91 -37.84
N PRO A 585 -5.50 16.59 -37.93
CA PRO A 585 -4.22 16.10 -38.43
C PRO A 585 -4.04 16.43 -39.92
N SER A 586 -5.12 16.27 -40.69
CA SER A 586 -5.22 16.58 -42.10
C SER A 586 -6.70 16.74 -42.49
N ILE A 587 -6.95 17.34 -43.65
CA ILE A 587 -8.28 17.49 -44.24
C ILE A 587 -8.16 17.50 -45.77
N THR A 588 -9.18 17.06 -46.50
CA THR A 588 -9.21 17.14 -47.97
C THR A 588 -9.64 18.54 -48.43
N ASN A 589 -9.29 18.92 -49.67
CA ASN A 589 -9.74 20.20 -50.26
C ASN A 589 -11.26 20.26 -50.44
N GLU A 590 -11.91 19.12 -50.71
CA GLU A 590 -13.38 19.04 -50.82
C GLU A 590 -14.04 19.33 -49.47
N ASP A 591 -13.52 18.75 -48.39
CA ASP A 591 -14.07 18.96 -47.06
C ASP A 591 -13.78 20.36 -46.49
N LEU A 592 -12.65 20.97 -46.86
CA LEU A 592 -12.37 22.38 -46.62
C LEU A 592 -13.46 23.29 -47.19
N LEU A 593 -13.94 23.00 -48.40
CA LEU A 593 -15.04 23.75 -49.00
C LEU A 593 -16.37 23.50 -48.28
N LYS A 594 -16.62 22.28 -47.77
CA LYS A 594 -17.82 21.97 -46.97
C LYS A 594 -17.84 22.72 -45.63
N LEU A 595 -16.68 23.01 -45.04
CA LEU A 595 -16.55 23.86 -43.85
C LEU A 595 -16.72 25.36 -44.17
N ASN A 596 -16.51 25.77 -45.42
CA ASN A 596 -16.56 27.17 -45.78
C ASN A 596 -17.99 27.71 -45.63
N GLY A 597 -18.17 28.73 -44.79
CA GLY A 597 -19.47 29.28 -44.42
C GLY A 597 -20.04 28.73 -43.12
N HIS A 598 -19.25 27.98 -42.33
CA HIS A 598 -19.63 27.60 -40.97
C HIS A 598 -19.89 28.86 -40.12
N PRO A 599 -20.99 28.92 -39.33
CA PRO A 599 -21.47 30.17 -38.72
C PRO A 599 -20.49 30.82 -37.75
N SER A 600 -19.66 30.02 -37.07
CA SER A 600 -18.85 30.49 -35.94
C SER A 600 -17.39 30.08 -36.01
N LEU A 601 -16.98 29.34 -37.05
CA LEU A 601 -15.61 28.82 -37.13
C LEU A 601 -14.65 29.98 -37.42
N GLN A 602 -13.70 30.22 -36.52
CA GLN A 602 -12.73 31.30 -36.64
C GLN A 602 -11.37 30.77 -37.12
N THR A 603 -10.94 29.64 -36.57
CA THR A 603 -9.62 29.06 -36.89
C THR A 603 -9.68 27.56 -37.13
N LEU A 604 -9.01 27.11 -38.18
CA LEU A 604 -8.71 25.71 -38.45
C LEU A 604 -7.19 25.50 -38.41
N GLN A 605 -6.69 24.78 -37.42
CA GLN A 605 -5.30 24.37 -37.33
C GLN A 605 -5.10 23.01 -37.99
N LEU A 606 -4.16 22.90 -38.91
CA LEU A 606 -3.82 21.66 -39.61
C LEU A 606 -2.42 21.22 -39.26
N ILE A 607 -2.27 19.97 -38.79
CA ILE A 607 -0.96 19.43 -38.38
C ILE A 607 -0.07 19.14 -39.59
N SER A 608 -0.67 18.69 -40.70
CA SER A 608 0.03 18.42 -41.96
C SER A 608 -0.65 19.16 -43.11
N VAL A 609 0.09 20.06 -43.77
CA VAL A 609 -0.36 20.82 -44.95
C VAL A 609 0.65 20.70 -46.08
N PHE A 610 0.21 20.14 -47.21
CA PHE A 610 1.03 19.99 -48.42
C PHE A 610 1.00 21.26 -49.29
N GLU A 611 2.00 21.47 -50.15
CA GLU A 611 2.10 22.67 -51.02
C GLU A 611 0.86 22.90 -51.90
N GLU A 612 0.34 21.84 -52.53
CA GLU A 612 -0.89 21.93 -53.34
C GLU A 612 -2.09 22.43 -52.52
N GLN A 613 -2.15 22.06 -51.24
CA GLN A 613 -3.18 22.52 -50.32
C GLN A 613 -2.97 23.97 -49.90
N ARG A 614 -1.71 24.43 -49.76
CA ARG A 614 -1.40 25.85 -49.51
C ARG A 614 -1.86 26.73 -50.67
N GLU A 615 -1.59 26.31 -51.90
CA GLU A 615 -2.08 27.02 -53.09
C GLU A 615 -3.61 27.02 -53.15
N PHE A 616 -4.24 25.89 -52.87
CA PHE A 616 -5.70 25.80 -52.80
C PHE A 616 -6.30 26.77 -51.78
N ILE A 617 -5.74 26.83 -50.56
CA ILE A 617 -6.19 27.74 -49.49
C ILE A 617 -5.98 29.21 -49.89
N LYS A 618 -4.87 29.55 -50.55
CA LYS A 618 -4.63 30.92 -51.05
C LYS A 618 -5.62 31.32 -52.14
N ASN A 619 -5.98 30.39 -53.02
CA ASN A 619 -6.86 30.65 -54.16
C ASN A 619 -8.34 30.67 -53.78
N ASN A 620 -8.74 30.00 -52.70
CA ASN A 620 -10.12 29.95 -52.21
C ASN A 620 -10.26 30.84 -50.97
N ARG A 621 -10.99 31.96 -51.07
CA ARG A 621 -11.26 32.86 -49.92
C ARG A 621 -12.11 32.15 -48.86
N LEU A 622 -11.47 31.49 -47.91
CA LEU A 622 -12.14 30.82 -46.79
C LEU A 622 -12.66 31.83 -45.78
N SER A 623 -13.81 31.52 -45.19
CA SER A 623 -14.47 32.28 -44.12
C SER A 623 -13.75 32.23 -42.76
N PHE A 624 -12.75 31.36 -42.62
CA PHE A 624 -11.97 31.14 -41.39
C PHE A 624 -10.47 31.13 -41.69
N LYS A 625 -9.65 31.36 -40.66
CA LYS A 625 -8.18 31.36 -40.79
C LYS A 625 -7.64 29.93 -40.70
N VAL A 626 -6.91 29.50 -41.72
CA VAL A 626 -6.13 28.24 -41.64
C VAL A 626 -4.75 28.53 -41.05
N ILE A 627 -4.38 27.77 -40.02
CA ILE A 627 -3.09 27.87 -39.32
C ILE A 627 -2.36 26.54 -39.49
N GLU A 628 -1.09 26.58 -39.86
CA GLU A 628 -0.26 25.39 -39.91
C GLU A 628 0.30 25.10 -38.51
N GLY A 629 -0.08 23.95 -37.94
CA GLY A 629 0.38 23.48 -36.64
C GLY A 629 1.49 22.44 -36.82
N GLY A 630 2.60 22.58 -36.13
CA GLY A 630 3.65 21.57 -36.14
C GLY A 630 4.95 22.07 -35.52
N VAL A 631 5.72 21.14 -34.95
CA VAL A 631 7.07 21.37 -34.37
C VAL A 631 8.06 21.97 -35.39
N TYR A 632 7.68 22.01 -36.67
CA TYR A 632 8.47 22.58 -37.78
C TYR A 632 8.01 23.97 -38.25
N ALA A 633 6.98 24.59 -37.65
CA ALA A 633 6.55 25.94 -38.03
C ALA A 633 7.49 27.07 -37.53
N SER A 634 8.61 26.72 -36.88
CA SER A 634 9.66 27.64 -36.42
C SER A 634 11.01 27.39 -37.09
N ARG A 635 11.03 27.23 -38.42
CA ARG A 635 12.27 27.37 -39.21
C ARG A 635 12.07 28.31 -40.37
#